data_AF-A0A525C035-F1
#
_entry.id   AF-A0A525C035-F1
#
_cell.length_a   1.000
_cell.length_b   1.000
_cell.length_c   1.000
_cell.angle_alpha   90.00
_cell.angle_beta   90.00
_cell.angle_gamma   90.00
#
_symmetry.space_group_name_H-M   'P 1'
#
loop_
_entity.id
_entity.type
_entity.pdbx_description
1 polymer ?
#
loop_
_entity_poly.entity_id
_entity_poly.type
_entity_poly.pdbx_seq_one_letter_code
_entity_poly.pdbx_strand_id
1 'polypeptide(L)'
;MPHFILHRMVLPSMLVLCLILLWTSPALAHRVNIFAWVEGQTIHTESSFVNGTPVSGGTVRVQEAGTGHELLSGTTDETGMFSFTVPQEALDAGLDLTLIIEAGQGHQAQWPVQAEEYTGTSSLDQEASLAESSQAPLPEADESAGRASAQADLETVIDQALSRHLAPIKRDLAAMQDQGPGVTEIIGGIGWFVGLAGIAAYFRSKRSS
;
A
#
# COMPACT_ATOMS: atom_id res chain seq x y z
N MET A 1 18.74 -1.72 -59.60
CA MET A 1 18.85 -2.93 -58.75
C MET A 1 19.49 -2.75 -57.34
N PRO A 2 19.73 -1.54 -56.76
CA PRO A 2 20.26 -1.44 -55.38
C PRO A 2 19.18 -1.41 -54.28
N HIS A 3 17.95 -0.93 -54.55
CA HIS A 3 16.89 -0.83 -53.53
C HIS A 3 16.38 -2.19 -53.02
N PHE A 4 16.45 -3.24 -53.84
CA PHE A 4 15.99 -4.59 -53.47
C PHE A 4 16.89 -5.28 -52.43
N ILE A 5 18.18 -4.93 -52.41
CA ILE A 5 19.14 -5.49 -51.46
C ILE A 5 19.03 -4.77 -50.11
N LEU A 6 18.80 -3.46 -50.14
CA LEU A 6 18.64 -2.64 -48.94
C LEU A 6 17.42 -3.08 -48.11
N HIS A 7 16.27 -3.32 -48.75
CA HIS A 7 15.06 -3.80 -48.07
C HIS A 7 15.23 -5.20 -47.44
N ARG A 8 16.09 -6.04 -48.03
CA ARG A 8 16.31 -7.42 -47.59
C ARG A 8 17.19 -7.51 -46.33
N MET A 9 17.97 -6.47 -46.04
CA MET A 9 18.82 -6.38 -44.84
C MET A 9 18.16 -5.59 -43.70
N VAL A 10 17.23 -4.68 -44.00
CA VAL A 10 16.49 -3.90 -42.98
C VAL A 10 15.54 -4.77 -42.16
N LEU A 11 14.87 -5.73 -42.79
CA LEU A 11 13.93 -6.63 -42.11
C LEU A 11 14.59 -7.53 -41.03
N PRO A 12 15.69 -8.25 -41.31
CA PRO A 12 16.38 -9.02 -40.27
C PRO A 12 17.06 -8.12 -39.22
N SER A 13 17.55 -6.94 -39.60
CA SER A 13 18.12 -5.97 -38.65
C SER A 13 17.06 -5.43 -37.68
N MET A 14 15.84 -5.15 -38.16
CA MET A 14 14.72 -4.74 -37.32
C MET A 14 14.21 -5.89 -36.44
N LEU A 15 14.21 -7.13 -36.95
CA LEU A 15 13.86 -8.33 -36.16
C LEU A 15 14.88 -8.57 -35.03
N VAL A 16 16.18 -8.46 -35.32
CA VAL A 16 17.26 -8.59 -34.33
C VAL A 16 17.17 -7.49 -33.28
N LEU A 17 16.94 -6.24 -33.69
CA LEU A 17 16.72 -5.12 -32.77
C LEU A 17 15.50 -5.36 -31.88
N CYS A 18 14.40 -5.87 -32.44
CA CYS A 18 13.21 -6.25 -31.68
C CYS A 18 13.56 -7.36 -30.68
N LEU A 19 14.25 -8.42 -31.09
CA LEU A 19 14.70 -9.51 -30.20
C LEU A 19 15.59 -9.00 -29.04
N ILE A 20 16.47 -8.04 -29.30
CA ILE A 20 17.32 -7.42 -28.27
C ILE A 20 16.48 -6.60 -27.28
N LEU A 21 15.47 -5.87 -27.77
CA LEU A 21 14.55 -5.11 -26.92
C LEU A 21 13.64 -6.02 -26.08
N LEU A 22 13.30 -7.22 -26.57
CA LEU A 22 12.57 -8.23 -25.81
C LEU A 22 13.44 -8.96 -24.77
N TRP A 23 14.76 -8.74 -24.77
CA TRP A 23 15.69 -9.37 -23.83
C TRP A 23 15.90 -8.62 -22.52
N THR A 24 15.14 -7.55 -22.27
CA THR A 24 15.21 -6.86 -20.98
C THR A 24 14.74 -7.82 -19.89
N SER A 25 15.65 -8.29 -19.04
CA SER A 25 15.28 -9.04 -17.85
C SER A 25 14.35 -8.16 -16.99
N PRO A 26 13.26 -8.72 -16.42
CA PRO A 26 12.55 -8.01 -15.39
C PRO A 26 13.56 -7.68 -14.29
N ALA A 27 13.66 -6.41 -13.91
CA ALA A 27 14.45 -6.04 -12.76
C ALA A 27 13.80 -6.73 -11.56
N LEU A 28 14.46 -7.75 -10.98
CA LEU A 28 14.11 -8.30 -9.69
C LEU A 28 14.46 -7.24 -8.63
N ALA A 29 13.71 -6.15 -8.61
CA ALA A 29 13.73 -5.22 -7.49
C ALA A 29 13.25 -6.02 -6.28
N HIS A 30 14.09 -6.15 -5.27
CA HIS A 30 13.70 -6.77 -4.01
C HIS A 30 12.63 -5.85 -3.42
N ARG A 31 11.37 -6.28 -3.38
CA ARG A 31 10.31 -5.40 -2.88
C ARG A 31 10.50 -5.16 -1.38
N VAL A 32 10.23 -3.95 -0.94
CA VAL A 32 10.12 -3.60 0.48
C VAL A 32 8.64 -3.51 0.83
N ASN A 33 8.30 -3.80 2.08
CA ASN A 33 6.97 -3.63 2.63
C ASN A 33 7.07 -2.67 3.82
N ILE A 34 6.06 -1.83 3.99
CA ILE A 34 5.79 -1.07 5.22
C ILE A 34 4.40 -1.45 5.68
N PHE A 35 4.26 -1.73 6.97
CA PHE A 35 2.98 -1.88 7.66
C PHE A 35 2.90 -0.77 8.70
N ALA A 36 1.73 -0.16 8.87
CA ALA A 36 1.52 0.81 9.94
C ALA A 36 0.20 0.55 10.68
N TRP A 37 0.18 0.93 11.95
CA TRP A 37 -1.00 0.87 12.79
C TRP A 37 -1.00 2.03 13.78
N VAL A 38 -2.20 2.42 14.18
CA VAL A 38 -2.41 3.50 15.14
C VAL A 38 -2.67 2.91 16.53
N GLU A 39 -1.97 3.41 17.54
CA GLU A 39 -2.25 3.18 18.96
C GLU A 39 -2.44 4.55 19.64
N GLY A 40 -3.70 4.95 19.83
CA GLY A 40 -4.06 6.29 20.29
C GLY A 40 -3.63 7.37 19.29
N GLN A 41 -2.74 8.27 19.72
CA GLN A 41 -2.13 9.30 18.84
C GLN A 41 -0.71 8.94 18.40
N THR A 42 -0.30 7.69 18.57
CA THR A 42 1.00 7.21 18.11
C THR A 42 0.79 6.31 16.90
N ILE A 43 1.50 6.59 15.82
CA ILE A 43 1.57 5.70 14.66
C ILE A 43 2.85 4.90 14.77
N HIS A 44 2.69 3.58 14.68
CA HIS A 44 3.78 2.63 14.63
C HIS A 44 3.92 2.11 13.21
N THR A 45 5.15 1.88 12.79
CA THR A 45 5.47 1.30 11.49
C THR A 45 6.44 0.15 11.67
N GLU A 46 6.29 -0.87 10.82
CA GLU A 46 7.24 -1.97 10.68
C GLU A 46 7.58 -2.10 9.19
N SER A 47 8.88 -2.10 8.87
CA SER A 47 9.37 -2.21 7.50
C SER A 47 10.27 -3.43 7.34
N SER A 48 10.02 -4.22 6.28
CA SER A 48 10.77 -5.43 5.97
C SER A 48 10.87 -5.68 4.47
N PHE A 49 11.92 -6.37 4.04
CA PHE A 49 12.02 -6.91 2.69
C PHE A 49 11.09 -8.13 2.53
N VAL A 50 10.72 -8.51 1.29
CA VAL A 50 9.85 -9.68 1.03
C VAL A 50 10.34 -10.98 1.70
N ASN A 51 11.65 -11.15 1.86
CA ASN A 51 12.24 -12.31 2.52
C ASN A 51 12.12 -12.29 4.06
N GLY A 52 11.43 -11.29 4.62
CA GLY A 52 11.23 -11.09 6.06
C GLY A 52 12.38 -10.39 6.78
N THR A 53 13.45 -10.00 6.08
CA THR A 53 14.57 -9.26 6.70
C THR A 53 14.10 -7.85 7.08
N PRO A 54 14.31 -7.39 8.32
CA PRO A 54 13.97 -6.01 8.70
C PRO A 54 14.72 -4.98 7.87
N VAL A 55 14.07 -3.85 7.59
CA VAL A 55 14.73 -2.68 7.00
C VAL A 55 15.34 -1.88 8.14
N SER A 56 16.63 -2.08 8.43
CA SER A 56 17.34 -1.25 9.42
C SER A 56 17.93 -0.01 8.75
N GLY A 57 17.73 1.17 9.35
CA GLY A 57 18.26 2.42 8.82
C GLY A 57 17.51 2.97 7.60
N GLY A 58 16.32 2.46 7.31
CA GLY A 58 15.46 2.97 6.24
C GLY A 58 14.78 4.28 6.63
N THR A 59 14.56 5.18 5.68
CA THR A 59 13.91 6.47 5.95
C THR A 59 12.40 6.35 5.78
N VAL A 60 11.63 6.62 6.82
CA VAL A 60 10.17 6.75 6.73
C VAL A 60 9.82 8.22 6.61
N ARG A 61 9.15 8.61 5.53
CA ARG A 61 8.52 9.93 5.37
C ARG A 61 7.03 9.83 5.63
N VAL A 62 6.48 10.83 6.31
CA VAL A 62 5.05 10.97 6.59
C VAL A 62 4.57 12.20 5.85
N GLN A 63 3.64 12.02 4.92
CA GLN A 63 3.14 13.08 4.06
C GLN A 63 1.63 13.19 4.15
N GLU A 64 1.10 14.38 3.91
CA GLU A 64 -0.32 14.57 3.61
C GLU A 64 -0.66 13.83 2.30
N ALA A 65 -1.68 12.97 2.32
CA ALA A 65 -2.04 12.13 1.17
C ALA A 65 -2.51 12.94 -0.05
N GLY A 66 -3.17 14.09 0.17
CA GLY A 66 -3.72 14.92 -0.90
C GLY A 66 -2.68 15.76 -1.65
N THR A 67 -1.70 16.32 -0.92
CA THR A 67 -0.73 17.29 -1.48
C THR A 67 0.68 16.71 -1.61
N GLY A 68 1.00 15.64 -0.88
CA GLY A 68 2.36 15.13 -0.74
C GLY A 68 3.25 15.99 0.16
N HIS A 69 2.68 16.97 0.89
CA HIS A 69 3.43 17.79 1.83
C HIS A 69 4.02 16.92 2.95
N GLU A 70 5.33 16.95 3.13
CA GLU A 70 6.02 16.20 4.18
C GLU A 70 5.80 16.87 5.54
N LEU A 71 5.19 16.12 6.46
CA LEU A 71 4.91 16.56 7.82
C LEU A 71 6.06 16.19 8.76
N LEU A 72 6.63 14.99 8.59
CA LEU A 72 7.83 14.56 9.30
C LEU A 72 8.54 13.41 8.57
N SER A 73 9.77 13.14 9.01
CA SER A 73 10.51 11.96 8.62
C SER A 73 11.31 11.37 9.79
N GLY A 74 11.62 10.08 9.70
CA GLY A 74 12.41 9.37 10.68
C GLY A 74 13.12 8.16 10.08
N THR A 75 13.80 7.41 10.93
CA THR A 75 14.61 6.26 10.51
C THR A 75 14.17 5.01 11.27
N THR A 76 14.06 3.89 10.58
CA THR A 76 13.75 2.61 11.20
C THR A 76 14.92 2.09 12.02
N ASP A 77 14.61 1.45 13.14
CA ASP A 77 15.58 0.80 14.02
C ASP A 77 16.06 -0.55 13.48
N GLU A 78 16.88 -1.27 14.26
CA GLU A 78 17.43 -2.58 13.90
C GLU A 78 16.37 -3.66 13.64
N THR A 79 15.17 -3.48 14.18
CA THR A 79 14.02 -4.38 14.00
C THR A 79 13.08 -3.93 12.88
N GLY A 80 13.44 -2.85 12.16
CA GLY A 80 12.62 -2.28 11.09
C GLY A 80 11.49 -1.40 11.59
N MET A 81 11.49 -1.04 12.87
CA MET A 81 10.42 -0.27 13.50
C MET A 81 10.70 1.23 13.46
N PHE A 82 9.66 2.02 13.23
CA PHE A 82 9.69 3.46 13.49
C PHE A 82 8.34 3.89 14.06
N SER A 83 8.33 4.66 15.14
CA SER A 83 7.12 5.12 15.81
C SER A 83 7.18 6.62 16.06
N PHE A 84 6.06 7.30 15.87
CA PHE A 84 5.96 8.74 16.04
C PHE A 84 4.56 9.15 16.49
N THR A 85 4.48 10.26 17.21
CA THR A 85 3.19 10.89 17.53
C THR A 85 2.68 11.64 16.31
N VAL A 86 1.38 11.56 16.03
CA VAL A 86 0.75 12.24 14.90
C VAL A 86 1.07 13.75 14.97
N PRO A 87 1.56 14.37 13.87
CA PRO A 87 1.81 15.80 13.81
C PRO A 87 0.56 16.62 14.17
N GLN A 88 0.71 17.70 14.95
CA GLN A 88 -0.44 18.56 15.27
C GLN A 88 -1.12 19.12 14.03
N GLU A 89 -0.36 19.45 12.98
CA GLU A 89 -0.91 19.89 11.70
C GLU A 89 -1.90 18.87 11.10
N ALA A 90 -1.61 17.57 11.23
CA ALA A 90 -2.51 16.52 10.76
C ALA A 90 -3.75 16.35 11.67
N LEU A 91 -3.59 16.51 12.98
CA LEU A 91 -4.69 16.45 13.94
C LEU A 91 -5.67 17.62 13.76
N ASP A 92 -5.14 18.83 13.62
CA ASP A 92 -5.95 20.06 13.53
C ASP A 92 -6.76 20.13 12.23
N ALA A 93 -6.19 19.62 11.13
CA ALA A 93 -6.83 19.65 9.82
C ALA A 93 -7.50 18.31 9.41
N GLY A 94 -7.35 17.25 10.20
CA GLY A 94 -7.91 15.92 9.90
C GLY A 94 -7.36 15.35 8.60
N LEU A 95 -6.02 15.29 8.47
CA LEU A 95 -5.36 14.97 7.21
C LEU A 95 -5.13 13.47 7.01
N ASP A 96 -5.60 12.90 5.91
CA ASP A 96 -5.13 11.57 5.52
C ASP A 96 -3.61 11.58 5.31
N LEU A 97 -2.93 10.55 5.80
CA LEU A 97 -1.49 10.42 5.76
C LEU A 97 -1.07 9.33 4.77
N THR A 98 0.06 9.56 4.09
CA THR A 98 0.79 8.54 3.36
C THR A 98 2.16 8.39 3.97
N LEU A 99 2.42 7.20 4.53
CA LEU A 99 3.71 6.84 5.09
C LEU A 99 4.52 6.13 4.01
N ILE A 100 5.76 6.56 3.79
CA ILE A 100 6.61 6.08 2.71
C ILE A 100 7.92 5.59 3.31
N ILE A 101 8.23 4.30 3.16
CA ILE A 101 9.55 3.76 3.51
C ILE A 101 10.48 3.84 2.30
N GLU A 102 11.71 4.31 2.52
CA GLU A 102 12.84 4.20 1.60
C GLU A 102 13.95 3.36 2.21
N ALA A 103 14.21 2.19 1.65
CA ALA A 103 15.22 1.24 2.12
C ALA A 103 16.56 1.37 1.38
N GLY A 104 16.83 2.51 0.72
CA GLY A 104 17.99 2.73 -0.15
C GLY A 104 17.65 2.58 -1.64
N GLN A 105 18.66 2.30 -2.48
CA GLN A 105 18.67 2.18 -3.96
C GLN A 105 17.31 2.01 -4.70
N GLY A 106 16.42 3.01 -4.64
CA GLY A 106 15.07 2.95 -5.24
C GLY A 106 14.09 1.94 -4.62
N HIS A 107 14.36 1.43 -3.42
CA HIS A 107 13.46 0.49 -2.72
C HIS A 107 12.45 1.28 -1.90
N GLN A 108 11.19 1.29 -2.33
CA GLN A 108 10.14 2.08 -1.69
C GLN A 108 8.83 1.29 -1.56
N ALA A 109 8.11 1.56 -0.46
CA ALA A 109 6.73 1.15 -0.29
C ALA A 109 5.96 2.23 0.46
N GLN A 110 4.63 2.19 0.41
CA GLN A 110 3.79 3.17 1.05
C GLN A 110 2.62 2.52 1.80
N TRP A 111 2.17 3.19 2.86
CA TRP A 111 1.03 2.80 3.67
C TRP A 111 0.12 4.01 3.91
N PRO A 112 -1.15 3.97 3.47
CA PRO A 112 -2.11 5.01 3.80
C PRO A 112 -2.60 4.86 5.24
N VAL A 113 -2.81 5.99 5.93
CA VAL A 113 -3.47 6.05 7.25
C VAL A 113 -4.55 7.11 7.16
N GLN A 114 -5.80 6.73 7.39
CA GLN A 114 -6.93 7.66 7.33
C GLN A 114 -6.99 8.54 8.58
N ALA A 115 -7.49 9.76 8.45
CA ALA A 115 -7.65 10.68 9.56
C ALA A 115 -8.49 10.10 10.70
N GLU A 116 -9.53 9.32 10.37
CA GLU A 116 -10.43 8.69 11.33
C GLU A 116 -9.71 7.69 12.26
N GLU A 117 -8.62 7.06 11.78
CA GLU A 117 -7.88 6.03 12.53
C GLU A 117 -7.14 6.62 13.74
N TYR A 118 -6.73 7.89 13.68
CA TYR A 118 -5.97 8.55 14.74
C TYR A 118 -6.69 9.74 15.39
N THR A 119 -7.81 10.19 14.83
CA THR A 119 -8.70 11.16 15.49
C THR A 119 -9.72 10.51 16.43
N GLY A 120 -9.77 9.17 16.47
CA GLY A 120 -10.66 8.42 17.37
C GLY A 120 -12.12 8.37 16.90
N THR A 121 -12.41 8.75 15.65
CA THR A 121 -13.74 8.59 15.06
C THR A 121 -13.84 7.19 14.46
N SER A 122 -13.80 6.17 15.33
CA SER A 122 -14.00 4.79 14.91
C SER A 122 -15.40 4.67 14.30
N SER A 123 -15.47 4.17 13.06
CA SER A 123 -16.70 3.91 12.30
C SER A 123 -17.64 2.87 12.94
N LEU A 124 -17.39 2.49 14.20
CA LEU A 124 -18.24 1.63 15.02
C LEU A 124 -19.30 2.42 15.81
N ASP A 125 -19.16 3.74 15.94
CA ASP A 125 -20.11 4.57 16.70
C ASP A 125 -21.28 5.13 15.86
N GLN A 126 -21.23 4.99 14.53
CA GLN A 126 -22.23 5.56 13.62
C GLN A 126 -23.49 4.69 13.42
N GLU A 127 -23.54 3.47 13.97
CA GLU A 127 -24.73 2.61 13.90
C GLU A 127 -25.57 2.62 15.19
N ALA A 128 -25.07 3.21 16.28
CA ALA A 128 -25.79 3.38 17.55
C ALA A 128 -26.50 4.74 17.69
N SER A 129 -26.26 5.69 16.79
CA SER A 129 -26.77 7.07 16.92
C SER A 129 -28.20 7.30 16.38
N LEU A 130 -28.82 6.32 15.70
CA LEU A 130 -30.19 6.46 15.18
C LEU A 130 -31.27 5.76 16.04
N ALA A 131 -30.91 5.20 17.20
CA ALA A 131 -31.82 4.39 18.01
C ALA A 131 -32.09 4.87 19.43
N GLU A 132 -31.77 6.11 19.82
CA GLU A 132 -32.12 6.58 21.17
C GLU A 132 -32.50 8.07 21.21
N SER A 133 -33.61 8.40 20.55
CA SER A 133 -34.39 9.60 20.85
C SER A 133 -35.79 9.20 21.29
N SER A 134 -35.93 8.77 22.55
CA SER A 134 -37.16 9.03 23.32
C SER A 134 -36.96 8.74 24.81
N GLN A 135 -37.28 9.76 25.62
CA GLN A 135 -37.66 9.74 27.04
C GLN A 135 -36.58 9.85 28.14
N ALA A 136 -36.45 11.10 28.61
CA ALA A 136 -36.05 11.48 29.97
C ALA A 136 -37.30 11.61 30.88
N PRO A 137 -37.21 11.90 32.20
CA PRO A 137 -36.22 11.52 33.24
C PRO A 137 -36.87 11.15 34.60
N LEU A 138 -36.06 10.70 35.60
CA LEU A 138 -36.06 11.00 37.07
C LEU A 138 -35.57 9.79 37.94
N PRO A 139 -35.05 9.98 39.19
CA PRO A 139 -33.60 10.10 39.45
C PRO A 139 -33.09 9.19 40.58
N GLU A 140 -31.96 8.49 40.44
CA GLU A 140 -31.29 7.89 41.61
C GLU A 140 -29.77 7.99 41.55
N ALA A 141 -29.21 8.07 42.75
CA ALA A 141 -27.99 8.73 43.14
C ALA A 141 -26.71 7.89 42.97
N ASP A 142 -25.62 8.59 42.62
CA ASP A 142 -24.30 8.49 43.26
C ASP A 142 -23.47 7.18 43.19
N GLU A 143 -23.70 6.30 42.21
CA GLU A 143 -22.79 5.17 41.91
C GLU A 143 -22.36 5.06 40.43
N SER A 144 -22.68 6.07 39.61
CA SER A 144 -22.50 6.00 38.13
C SER A 144 -21.07 6.30 37.67
N ALA A 145 -20.31 7.15 38.37
CA ALA A 145 -18.99 7.60 37.92
C ALA A 145 -17.90 6.50 37.99
N GLY A 146 -17.96 5.62 39.00
CA GLY A 146 -16.98 4.53 39.16
C GLY A 146 -17.20 3.36 38.21
N ARG A 147 -18.46 3.02 37.91
CA ARG A 147 -18.80 1.96 36.93
C ARG A 147 -18.55 2.39 35.49
N ALA A 148 -18.78 3.66 35.15
CA ALA A 148 -18.48 4.19 33.82
C ALA A 148 -16.97 4.21 33.52
N SER A 149 -16.14 4.60 34.50
CA SER A 149 -14.68 4.55 34.36
C SER A 149 -14.17 3.12 34.23
N ALA A 150 -14.66 2.20 35.07
CA ALA A 150 -14.24 0.80 35.02
C ALA A 150 -14.65 0.09 33.72
N GLN A 151 -15.77 0.49 33.11
CA GLN A 151 -16.20 -0.03 31.82
C GLN A 151 -15.36 0.54 30.66
N ALA A 152 -15.05 1.84 30.68
CA ALA A 152 -14.17 2.47 29.69
C ALA A 152 -12.72 1.93 29.76
N ASP A 153 -12.21 1.68 30.97
CA ASP A 153 -10.90 1.05 31.18
C ASP A 153 -10.88 -0.39 30.65
N LEU A 154 -11.98 -1.13 30.83
CA LEU A 154 -12.10 -2.50 30.35
C LEU A 154 -12.19 -2.55 28.82
N GLU A 155 -12.96 -1.66 28.20
CA GLU A 155 -13.03 -1.52 26.74
C GLU A 155 -11.66 -1.19 26.14
N THR A 156 -10.91 -0.28 26.78
CA THR A 156 -9.54 0.07 26.37
C THR A 156 -8.59 -1.13 26.45
N VAL A 157 -8.66 -1.92 27.53
CA VAL A 157 -7.82 -3.13 27.70
C VAL A 157 -8.19 -4.20 26.69
N ILE A 158 -9.48 -4.38 26.39
CA ILE A 158 -9.97 -5.34 25.39
C ILE A 158 -9.51 -4.93 23.98
N ASP A 159 -9.65 -3.65 23.62
CA ASP A 159 -9.23 -3.15 22.31
C ASP A 159 -7.70 -3.24 22.13
N GLN A 160 -6.94 -2.93 23.18
CA GLN A 160 -5.48 -3.08 23.17
C GLN A 160 -5.05 -4.55 23.07
N ALA A 161 -5.78 -5.47 23.69
CA ALA A 161 -5.51 -6.90 23.56
C ALA A 161 -5.88 -7.42 22.16
N LEU A 162 -7.01 -6.98 21.61
CA LEU A 162 -7.51 -7.43 20.33
C LEU A 162 -6.66 -6.89 19.17
N SER A 163 -6.26 -5.61 19.21
CA SER A 163 -5.36 -5.00 18.24
C SER A 163 -4.01 -5.72 18.18
N ARG A 164 -3.41 -6.07 19.32
CA ARG A 164 -2.18 -6.89 19.40
C ARG A 164 -2.33 -8.24 18.71
N HIS A 165 -3.50 -8.87 18.81
CA HIS A 165 -3.74 -10.18 18.19
C HIS A 165 -4.13 -10.10 16.71
N LEU A 166 -4.78 -9.01 16.29
CA LEU A 166 -5.22 -8.84 14.90
C LEU A 166 -4.14 -8.25 13.99
N ALA A 167 -3.19 -7.49 14.53
CA ALA A 167 -2.05 -6.94 13.79
C ALA A 167 -1.30 -8.01 12.95
N PRO A 168 -0.89 -9.17 13.51
CA PRO A 168 -0.21 -10.19 12.71
C PRO A 168 -1.09 -10.82 11.63
N ILE A 169 -2.40 -10.96 11.85
CA ILE A 169 -3.31 -11.53 10.85
C ILE A 169 -3.53 -10.55 9.69
N LYS A 170 -3.69 -9.25 9.99
CA LYS A 170 -3.78 -8.19 8.98
C LYS A 170 -2.50 -8.12 8.15
N ARG A 171 -1.33 -8.28 8.79
CA ARG A 171 -0.03 -8.36 8.14
C ARG A 171 0.05 -9.51 7.15
N ASP A 172 -0.34 -10.72 7.56
CA ASP A 172 -0.29 -11.90 6.69
C ASP A 172 -1.24 -11.77 5.48
N LEU A 173 -2.42 -11.16 5.67
CA LEU A 173 -3.35 -10.87 4.58
C LEU A 173 -2.80 -9.85 3.59
N ALA A 174 -2.22 -8.75 4.08
CA ALA A 174 -1.60 -7.74 3.24
C ALA A 174 -0.43 -8.31 2.41
N ALA A 175 0.37 -9.20 3.01
CA ALA A 175 1.47 -9.88 2.32
C ALA A 175 0.99 -10.82 1.19
N MET A 176 -0.19 -11.45 1.33
CA MET A 176 -0.75 -12.36 0.33
C MET A 176 -1.40 -11.64 -0.87
N GLN A 177 -1.99 -10.47 -0.63
CA GLN A 177 -2.76 -9.74 -1.64
C GLN A 177 -1.87 -9.08 -2.70
N ASP A 178 -0.58 -8.92 -2.40
CA ASP A 178 0.37 -8.19 -3.22
C ASP A 178 1.14 -9.12 -4.18
N GLN A 179 0.46 -10.14 -4.71
CA GLN A 179 0.98 -11.04 -5.74
C GLN A 179 0.68 -10.43 -7.12
N GLY A 180 1.73 -9.92 -7.77
CA GLY A 180 1.66 -9.30 -9.09
C GLY A 180 1.15 -10.23 -10.20
N PRO A 181 1.03 -9.70 -11.44
CA PRO A 181 0.47 -10.46 -12.55
C PRO A 181 1.22 -11.77 -12.79
N GLY A 182 0.47 -12.86 -12.92
CA GLY A 182 1.01 -14.20 -13.13
C GLY A 182 1.72 -14.34 -14.48
N VAL A 183 2.57 -15.35 -14.59
CA VAL A 183 3.30 -15.70 -15.82
C VAL A 183 2.32 -15.93 -16.99
N THR A 184 1.13 -16.44 -16.70
CA THR A 184 0.04 -16.66 -17.66
C THR A 184 -0.48 -15.37 -18.29
N GLU A 185 -0.72 -14.33 -17.49
CA GLU A 185 -1.16 -13.01 -17.97
C GLU A 185 -0.09 -12.37 -18.86
N ILE A 186 1.18 -12.48 -18.49
CA ILE A 186 2.30 -11.91 -19.26
C ILE A 186 2.41 -12.62 -20.62
N ILE A 187 2.43 -13.95 -20.63
CA ILE A 187 2.50 -14.75 -21.87
C ILE A 187 1.26 -14.52 -22.74
N GLY A 188 0.07 -14.44 -22.12
CA GLY A 188 -1.19 -14.16 -22.81
C GLY A 188 -1.20 -12.79 -23.49
N GLY A 189 -0.73 -11.74 -22.79
CA GLY A 189 -0.59 -10.40 -23.35
C GLY A 189 0.36 -10.35 -24.54
N ILE A 190 1.53 -11.00 -24.44
CA ILE A 190 2.50 -11.09 -25.55
C ILE A 190 1.89 -11.83 -26.75
N GLY A 191 1.17 -12.94 -26.50
CA GLY A 191 0.51 -13.73 -27.54
C GLY A 191 -0.53 -12.94 -28.34
N TRP A 192 -1.29 -12.05 -27.67
CA TRP A 192 -2.29 -11.19 -28.32
C TRP A 192 -1.66 -10.23 -29.34
N PHE A 193 -0.56 -9.56 -28.97
CA PHE A 193 0.14 -8.63 -29.86
C PHE A 193 0.76 -9.35 -31.07
N VAL A 194 1.39 -10.51 -30.84
CA VAL A 194 1.97 -11.32 -31.91
C VAL A 194 0.88 -11.83 -32.86
N GLY A 195 -0.26 -12.27 -32.31
CA GLY A 195 -1.41 -12.73 -33.09
C GLY A 195 -1.98 -11.65 -34.00
N LEU A 196 -2.24 -10.45 -33.46
CA LEU A 196 -2.75 -9.31 -34.25
C LEU A 196 -1.77 -8.86 -35.34
N ALA A 197 -0.48 -8.78 -35.02
CA ALA A 197 0.56 -8.44 -35.99
C ALA A 197 0.65 -9.47 -37.12
N GLY A 198 0.54 -10.76 -36.79
CA GLY A 198 0.51 -11.86 -37.77
C GLY A 198 -0.69 -11.78 -38.71
N ILE A 199 -1.88 -11.52 -38.18
CA ILE A 199 -3.11 -11.34 -38.98
C ILE A 199 -2.96 -10.14 -39.92
N ALA A 200 -2.48 -8.99 -39.43
CA ALA A 200 -2.25 -7.80 -40.25
C ALA A 200 -1.24 -8.06 -41.38
N ALA A 201 -0.15 -8.78 -41.09
CA ALA A 201 0.85 -9.15 -42.09
C ALA A 201 0.29 -10.10 -43.16
N TYR A 202 -0.56 -11.07 -42.79
CA TYR A 202 -1.21 -11.99 -43.71
C TYR A 202 -2.14 -11.27 -44.70
N PHE A 203 -2.97 -10.34 -44.23
CA PHE A 203 -3.82 -9.56 -45.12
C PHE A 203 -3.02 -8.57 -45.99
N ARG A 204 -1.89 -8.07 -45.49
CA ARG A 204 -1.00 -7.19 -46.28
C ARG A 204 -0.27 -7.94 -47.38
N SER A 205 0.15 -9.19 -47.16
CA SER A 205 0.79 -10.02 -48.19
C SER A 205 -0.17 -10.36 -49.33
N LYS A 206 -1.45 -10.58 -49.03
CA LYS A 206 -2.50 -10.82 -50.06
C LYS A 206 -2.90 -9.59 -50.86
N ARG A 207 -2.59 -8.38 -50.40
CA ARG A 207 -2.89 -7.12 -51.13
C ARG A 207 -1.73 -6.67 -52.04
N SER A 208 -0.56 -7.28 -51.88
CA SER A 208 0.66 -6.99 -52.66
C SER A 208 0.97 -8.07 -53.71
N SER A 209 0.10 -9.07 -53.84
CA SER A 209 0.13 -10.10 -54.88
C SER A 209 -1.11 -9.99 -55.75
#